data_AF-A0A136Q205-F1
#
_entry.id   AF-A0A136Q205-F1
#
_cell.length_a   1.000
_cell.length_b   1.000
_cell.length_c   1.000
_cell.angle_alpha   90.00
_cell.angle_beta   90.00
_cell.angle_gamma   90.00
#
_symmetry.space_group_name_H-M   'P 1'
#
loop_
_entity.id
_entity.type
_entity.pdbx_description
1 polymer ?
#
loop_
_entity_poly.entity_id
_entity_poly.type
_entity_poly.pdbx_seq_one_letter_code
_entity_poly.pdbx_strand_id
1 'polypeptide(L)'
;MLKQNLPQEQYYVMVEDGTERPFSSEYWDCEREGIYVDAITGEPLFSSFDKFPSGCGWPSFSKPLCGEHVTMHKDFSHGMIRTEVRSAEGNFHLGHVFDDGPDEMGGQRYCINGAALRFIPDYRLGEEGYGYLVPYLKDRKKKAGEED
;
A
#
# COMPACT_ATOMS: atom_id res chain seq x y z
N MET A 1 -15.62 -17.93 2.63
CA MET A 1 -16.46 -17.20 1.64
C MET A 1 -16.17 -15.71 1.79
N LEU A 2 -15.39 -15.11 0.90
CA LEU A 2 -15.12 -13.65 0.89
C LEU A 2 -16.24 -12.83 0.23
N LYS A 3 -17.13 -13.49 -0.51
CA LYS A 3 -18.08 -12.86 -1.43
C LYS A 3 -19.22 -12.04 -0.80
N GLN A 4 -19.46 -12.09 0.52
CA GLN A 4 -20.70 -11.53 1.06
C GLN A 4 -20.61 -10.15 1.73
N ASN A 5 -19.42 -9.61 2.02
CA ASN A 5 -19.31 -8.32 2.74
C ASN A 5 -18.30 -7.31 2.16
N LEU A 6 -17.64 -7.60 1.03
CA LEU A 6 -16.74 -6.63 0.42
C LEU A 6 -17.50 -5.66 -0.47
N PRO A 7 -17.27 -4.33 -0.35
CA PRO A 7 -17.64 -3.37 -1.37
C PRO A 7 -17.20 -3.84 -2.75
N GLN A 8 -18.01 -3.56 -3.77
CA GLN A 8 -17.82 -4.08 -5.13
C GLN A 8 -16.44 -3.74 -5.70
N GLU A 9 -15.94 -2.52 -5.48
CA GLU A 9 -14.63 -2.09 -5.96
C GLU A 9 -13.48 -2.85 -5.29
N GLN A 10 -13.57 -3.11 -3.98
CA GLN A 10 -12.57 -3.91 -3.26
C GLN A 10 -12.53 -5.35 -3.77
N TYR A 11 -13.70 -5.95 -4.02
CA TYR A 11 -13.77 -7.30 -4.58
C TYR A 11 -13.16 -7.34 -5.99
N TYR A 12 -13.54 -6.40 -6.86
CA TYR A 12 -12.99 -6.30 -8.21
C TYR A 12 -11.47 -6.15 -8.21
N VAL A 13 -10.93 -5.26 -7.37
CA VAL A 13 -9.47 -5.04 -7.28
C VAL A 13 -8.77 -6.25 -6.67
N MET A 14 -9.16 -6.65 -5.46
CA MET A 14 -8.36 -7.57 -4.64
C MET A 14 -8.52 -9.04 -5.03
N VAL A 15 -9.69 -9.42 -5.57
CA VAL A 15 -10.06 -10.81 -5.86
C VAL A 15 -10.11 -11.12 -7.35
N GLU A 16 -10.48 -10.13 -8.19
CA GLU A 16 -10.55 -10.29 -9.65
C GLU A 16 -9.33 -9.67 -10.37
N ASP A 17 -8.29 -9.29 -9.63
CA ASP A 17 -7.05 -8.68 -10.13
C ASP A 17 -7.32 -7.40 -10.95
N GLY A 18 -8.37 -6.68 -10.59
CA GLY A 18 -8.79 -5.44 -11.20
C GLY A 18 -7.89 -4.26 -10.81
N THR A 19 -8.07 -3.14 -11.51
CA THR A 19 -7.40 -1.87 -11.20
C THR A 19 -8.45 -0.77 -11.09
N GLU A 20 -8.46 -0.04 -9.98
CA GLU A 20 -9.34 1.12 -9.78
C GLU A 20 -8.96 2.26 -10.73
N ARG A 21 -9.86 3.22 -10.91
CA ARG A 21 -9.58 4.37 -11.79
C ARG A 21 -8.51 5.27 -11.15
N PRO A 22 -7.62 5.89 -11.94
CA PRO A 22 -6.70 6.87 -11.38
C PRO A 22 -7.47 8.02 -10.74
N PHE A 23 -6.95 8.53 -9.63
CA PHE A 23 -7.48 9.63 -8.83
C PHE A 23 -8.84 9.37 -8.15
N SER A 24 -9.31 8.10 -8.08
CA SER A 24 -10.60 7.78 -7.45
C SER A 24 -10.50 7.48 -5.95
N SER A 25 -9.38 6.94 -5.47
CA SER A 25 -9.22 6.60 -4.05
C SER A 25 -8.88 7.81 -3.19
N GLU A 26 -9.49 7.97 -2.02
CA GLU A 26 -9.08 9.00 -1.03
C GLU A 26 -7.62 8.91 -0.56
N TYR A 27 -6.92 7.82 -0.89
CA TYR A 27 -5.55 7.59 -0.48
C TYR A 27 -4.51 8.06 -1.50
N TRP A 28 -4.89 8.47 -2.72
CA TRP A 28 -3.90 8.88 -3.72
C TRP A 28 -3.11 10.13 -3.26
N ASP A 29 -3.77 11.13 -2.69
CA ASP A 29 -3.21 12.37 -2.13
C ASP A 29 -3.19 12.42 -0.60
N CYS A 30 -3.50 11.32 0.09
CA CYS A 30 -3.48 11.30 1.55
C CYS A 30 -2.04 11.45 2.10
N GLU A 31 -1.85 12.46 2.94
CA GLU A 31 -0.57 12.78 3.64
C GLU A 31 -0.63 12.54 5.15
N ARG A 32 -1.72 11.95 5.65
CA ARG A 32 -1.88 11.64 7.08
C ARG A 32 -0.83 10.63 7.56
N GLU A 33 -0.34 10.82 8.78
CA GLU A 33 0.58 9.89 9.42
C GLU A 33 -0.12 8.62 9.90
N GLY A 34 0.43 7.45 9.53
CA GLY A 34 -0.16 6.16 9.87
C GLY A 34 0.39 5.01 9.03
N ILE A 35 -0.38 3.92 8.99
CA ILE A 35 -0.09 2.75 8.16
C ILE A 35 -1.26 2.44 7.23
N TYR A 36 -0.96 1.75 6.15
CA TYR A 36 -1.94 1.16 5.24
C TYR A 36 -1.89 -0.35 5.42
N VAL A 37 -3.02 -0.94 5.77
CA VAL A 37 -3.18 -2.39 5.97
C VAL A 37 -3.97 -2.99 4.82
N ASP A 38 -3.82 -4.30 4.59
CA ASP A 38 -4.68 -5.06 3.68
C ASP A 38 -6.14 -4.88 4.10
N ALA A 39 -7.00 -4.47 3.15
CA ALA A 39 -8.39 -4.16 3.47
C ALA A 39 -9.22 -5.38 3.91
N ILE A 40 -8.76 -6.60 3.62
CA ILE A 40 -9.43 -7.87 3.94
C ILE A 40 -8.82 -8.51 5.18
N THR A 41 -7.49 -8.71 5.22
CA THR A 41 -6.83 -9.44 6.33
C THR A 41 -6.43 -8.53 7.48
N GLY A 42 -6.17 -7.25 7.20
CA GLY A 42 -5.58 -6.32 8.16
C GLY A 42 -4.06 -6.46 8.32
N GLU A 43 -3.38 -7.24 7.48
CA GLU A 43 -1.92 -7.32 7.46
C GLU A 43 -1.31 -5.93 7.17
N PRO A 44 -0.33 -5.43 7.94
CA PRO A 44 0.29 -4.13 7.67
C PRO A 44 1.13 -4.13 6.39
N LEU A 45 0.75 -3.38 5.37
CA LEU A 45 1.42 -3.42 4.06
C LEU A 45 2.41 -2.26 3.88
N PHE A 46 1.99 -1.03 4.16
CA PHE A 46 2.78 0.17 3.88
C PHE A 46 2.71 1.20 5.02
N SER A 47 3.68 2.10 5.03
CA SER A 47 3.80 3.20 5.97
C SER A 47 3.63 4.54 5.24
N SER A 48 2.96 5.51 5.87
CA SER A 48 2.84 6.86 5.30
C SER A 48 4.19 7.54 5.05
N PHE A 49 5.22 7.21 5.83
CA PHE A 49 6.59 7.74 5.67
C PHE A 49 7.35 7.20 4.45
N ASP A 50 6.79 6.18 3.81
CA ASP A 50 7.34 5.61 2.58
C ASP A 50 6.43 5.94 1.38
N LYS A 51 5.35 6.72 1.60
CA LYS A 51 4.46 7.22 0.55
C LYS A 51 5.03 8.50 -0.06
N PHE A 52 4.87 8.67 -1.37
CA PHE A 52 5.31 9.88 -2.08
C PHE A 52 4.32 10.27 -3.21
N PRO A 53 4.26 11.56 -3.60
CA PRO A 53 3.39 12.02 -4.68
C PRO A 53 3.97 11.68 -6.06
N SER A 54 3.54 10.57 -6.65
CA SER A 54 4.00 10.15 -7.99
C SER A 54 3.26 10.84 -9.14
N GLY A 55 2.08 11.40 -8.89
CA GLY A 55 1.21 11.95 -9.93
C GLY A 55 0.54 10.91 -10.83
N CYS A 56 0.71 9.61 -10.59
CA CYS A 56 0.12 8.55 -11.42
C CYS A 56 -1.38 8.34 -11.17
N GLY A 57 -1.92 8.86 -10.07
CA GLY A 57 -3.32 8.74 -9.67
C GLY A 57 -3.62 7.60 -8.71
N TRP A 58 -2.63 6.80 -8.31
CA TRP A 58 -2.78 5.77 -7.28
C TRP A 58 -1.81 6.03 -6.11
N PRO A 59 -2.17 5.60 -4.88
CA PRO A 59 -1.23 5.54 -3.76
C PRO A 59 0.10 4.92 -4.19
N SER A 60 1.20 5.66 -3.97
CA SER A 60 2.53 5.26 -4.41
C SER A 60 3.48 5.24 -3.22
N PHE A 61 4.15 4.10 -3.04
CA PHE A 61 5.10 3.87 -1.95
C PHE A 61 6.47 3.47 -2.48
N SER A 62 7.54 3.80 -1.77
CA SER A 62 8.90 3.42 -2.15
C SER A 62 9.26 1.99 -1.74
N LYS A 63 8.63 1.48 -0.68
CA LYS A 63 8.84 0.13 -0.15
C LYS A 63 7.69 -0.33 0.74
N PRO A 64 7.50 -1.65 0.92
CA PRO A 64 6.59 -2.19 1.92
C PRO A 64 7.10 -1.91 3.35
N LEU A 65 6.19 -1.95 4.32
CA LEU A 65 6.51 -1.85 5.74
C LEU A 65 7.40 -3.03 6.19
N CYS A 66 7.13 -4.23 5.67
CA CYS A 66 7.95 -5.41 5.82
C CYS A 66 7.98 -6.17 4.49
N GLY A 67 9.17 -6.60 4.04
CA GLY A 67 9.32 -7.35 2.78
C GLY A 67 8.59 -8.69 2.77
N GLU A 68 8.30 -9.27 3.95
CA GLU A 68 7.57 -10.53 4.08
C GLU A 68 6.06 -10.38 3.92
N HIS A 69 5.50 -9.16 4.03
CA HIS A 69 4.06 -8.90 3.94
C HIS A 69 3.56 -8.73 2.50
N VAL A 70 4.47 -8.71 1.52
CA VAL A 70 4.11 -8.63 0.10
C VAL A 70 4.84 -9.71 -0.70
N THR A 71 4.20 -10.16 -1.77
CA THR A 71 4.80 -11.09 -2.73
C THR A 71 4.80 -10.48 -4.12
N MET A 72 5.81 -10.83 -4.92
CA MET A 72 6.02 -10.30 -6.27
C MET A 72 5.85 -11.40 -7.31
N HIS A 73 5.04 -11.13 -8.33
CA HIS A 73 4.70 -12.09 -9.38
C HIS A 73 4.89 -11.46 -10.75
N LYS A 74 5.31 -12.26 -11.74
CA LYS A 74 5.38 -11.78 -13.13
C LYS A 74 3.97 -11.66 -13.70
N ASP A 75 3.63 -10.48 -14.21
CA ASP A 75 2.37 -10.19 -14.88
C ASP A 75 2.61 -9.91 -16.37
N PHE A 76 1.95 -10.70 -17.22
CA PHE A 76 2.00 -10.60 -18.68
C PHE A 76 0.67 -10.11 -19.29
N SER A 77 -0.27 -9.68 -18.44
CA SER A 77 -1.57 -9.17 -18.88
C SER A 77 -1.42 -7.91 -19.73
N HIS A 78 -2.42 -7.64 -20.56
CA HIS A 78 -2.50 -6.43 -21.40
C HIS A 78 -1.30 -6.21 -22.35
N GLY A 79 -0.52 -7.26 -22.63
CA GLY A 79 0.66 -7.18 -23.50
C GLY A 79 1.86 -6.45 -22.89
N MET A 80 1.85 -6.23 -21.56
CA MET A 80 2.94 -5.61 -20.82
C MET A 80 3.69 -6.64 -19.99
N ILE A 81 4.96 -6.37 -19.65
CA ILE A 81 5.71 -7.14 -18.65
C ILE A 81 5.80 -6.27 -17.41
N ARG A 82 5.08 -6.64 -16.35
CA ARG A 82 5.07 -5.93 -15.06
C ARG A 82 5.34 -6.90 -13.92
N THR A 83 5.64 -6.35 -12.75
CA THR A 83 5.72 -7.12 -11.52
C THR A 83 4.48 -6.80 -10.68
N GLU A 84 3.57 -7.76 -10.59
CA GLU A 84 2.41 -7.70 -9.70
C GLU A 84 2.85 -7.78 -8.25
N VAL A 85 2.18 -7.00 -7.39
CA VAL A 85 2.32 -7.04 -5.94
C VAL A 85 1.04 -7.58 -5.33
N ARG A 86 1.16 -8.60 -4.48
CA ARG A 86 0.05 -9.19 -3.72
C ARG A 86 0.34 -9.20 -2.22
N SER A 87 -0.68 -9.16 -1.37
CA SER A 87 -0.49 -9.38 0.08
C SER A 87 -0.03 -10.80 0.36
N ALA A 88 0.87 -10.99 1.32
CA ALA A 88 1.44 -12.30 1.59
C ALA A 88 0.46 -13.21 2.33
N GLU A 89 -0.26 -12.69 3.32
CA GLU A 89 -1.20 -13.48 4.11
C GLU A 89 -2.43 -13.91 3.29
N GLY A 90 -2.98 -12.98 2.50
CA GLY A 90 -4.23 -13.18 1.76
C GLY A 90 -4.07 -13.61 0.29
N ASN A 91 -2.88 -13.43 -0.28
CA ASN A 91 -2.63 -13.53 -1.72
C ASN A 91 -3.59 -12.67 -2.57
N PHE A 92 -4.00 -11.50 -2.04
CA PHE A 92 -4.88 -10.58 -2.73
C PHE A 92 -4.10 -9.61 -3.61
N HIS A 93 -4.67 -9.26 -4.77
CA HIS A 93 -4.07 -8.27 -5.65
C HIS A 93 -4.05 -6.89 -4.99
N LEU A 94 -2.86 -6.25 -4.99
CA LEU A 94 -2.66 -4.90 -4.47
C LEU A 94 -2.39 -3.92 -5.62
N GLY A 95 -1.56 -4.30 -6.57
CA GLY A 95 -1.16 -3.45 -7.70
C GLY A 95 0.14 -3.95 -8.33
N HIS A 96 1.03 -3.02 -8.66
CA HIS A 96 2.28 -3.32 -9.36
C HIS A 96 3.46 -2.51 -8.80
N VAL A 97 4.67 -3.04 -8.95
CA VAL A 97 5.91 -2.33 -8.64
C VAL A 97 6.68 -2.02 -9.93
N PHE A 98 7.27 -0.82 -9.97
CA PHE A 98 8.03 -0.27 -11.08
C PHE A 98 9.39 0.27 -10.56
N ASP A 99 10.39 0.34 -11.44
CA ASP A 99 11.73 0.86 -11.13
C ASP A 99 11.88 2.36 -11.51
N ASP A 100 10.77 3.11 -11.42
CA ASP A 100 10.68 4.55 -11.77
C ASP A 100 10.35 5.42 -10.53
N GLY A 101 10.68 4.94 -9.34
CA GLY A 101 10.52 5.68 -8.09
C GLY A 101 11.68 6.65 -7.79
N PRO A 102 11.57 7.45 -6.72
CA PRO A 102 12.62 8.38 -6.31
C PRO A 102 13.91 7.64 -5.91
N ASP A 103 15.04 8.04 -6.51
CA ASP A 103 16.35 7.43 -6.25
C ASP A 103 16.75 7.51 -4.77
N GLU A 104 16.49 8.67 -4.12
CA GLU A 104 16.77 8.85 -2.68
C GLU A 104 15.99 7.88 -1.77
N MET A 105 14.87 7.32 -2.26
CA MET A 105 14.03 6.36 -1.54
C MET A 105 14.26 4.91 -2.00
N GLY A 106 15.24 4.66 -2.87
CA GLY A 106 15.59 3.33 -3.36
C GLY A 106 15.11 3.00 -4.77
N GLY A 107 14.54 3.96 -5.50
CA GLY A 107 14.23 3.85 -6.94
C GLY A 107 13.00 3.01 -7.29
N GLN A 108 12.33 2.38 -6.31
CA GLN A 108 11.11 1.60 -6.54
C GLN A 108 9.84 2.43 -6.34
N ARG A 109 8.81 2.12 -7.13
CA ARG A 109 7.46 2.67 -6.98
C ARG A 109 6.45 1.53 -6.92
N TYR A 110 5.95 1.26 -5.72
CA TYR A 110 4.81 0.40 -5.46
C TYR A 110 3.54 1.21 -5.73
N CYS A 111 2.95 1.01 -6.90
CA CYS A 111 1.72 1.65 -7.35
C CYS A 111 0.54 0.77 -6.95
N ILE A 112 -0.14 1.12 -5.87
CA ILE A 112 -1.11 0.27 -5.18
C ILE A 112 -2.51 0.84 -5.32
N ASN A 113 -3.50 -0.01 -5.60
CA ASN A 113 -4.90 0.37 -5.59
C ASN A 113 -5.33 0.75 -4.17
N GLY A 114 -5.92 1.92 -3.99
CA GLY A 114 -6.40 2.35 -2.69
C GLY A 114 -7.58 1.53 -2.18
N ALA A 115 -8.41 0.96 -3.04
CA ALA A 115 -9.45 0.00 -2.67
C ALA A 115 -8.89 -1.26 -1.98
N ALA A 116 -7.62 -1.61 -2.23
CA ALA A 116 -6.95 -2.73 -1.57
C ALA A 116 -6.42 -2.38 -0.16
N LEU A 117 -6.50 -1.11 0.22
CA LEU A 117 -5.92 -0.59 1.46
C LEU A 117 -7.00 -0.13 2.42
N ARG A 118 -6.68 -0.20 3.72
CA ARG A 118 -7.39 0.50 4.79
C ARG A 118 -6.37 1.31 5.58
N PHE A 119 -6.63 2.60 5.75
CA PHE A 119 -5.71 3.48 6.47
C PHE A 119 -5.98 3.47 7.98
N ILE A 120 -4.93 3.30 8.78
CA ILE A 120 -4.95 3.37 10.25
C ILE A 120 -4.09 4.56 10.68
N PRO A 121 -4.69 5.63 11.22
CA PRO A 121 -3.90 6.76 11.69
C PRO A 121 -3.07 6.37 12.91
N ASP A 122 -1.92 7.02 13.07
CA ASP A 122 -0.94 6.75 14.14
C ASP A 122 -1.56 6.71 15.55
N TYR A 123 -2.49 7.62 15.85
CA TYR A 123 -3.17 7.73 17.14
C TYR A 123 -4.15 6.59 17.45
N ARG A 124 -4.55 5.78 16.44
CA ARG A 124 -5.43 4.60 16.64
C ARG A 124 -4.71 3.27 16.58
N LEU A 125 -3.40 3.24 16.32
CA LEU A 125 -2.65 1.98 16.21
C LEU A 125 -2.85 1.07 17.43
N GLY A 126 -2.81 1.64 18.64
CA GLY A 126 -3.02 0.88 19.87
C GLY A 126 -4.42 0.29 19.98
N GLU A 127 -5.44 1.06 19.62
CA GLU A 127 -6.85 0.65 19.68
C GLU A 127 -7.19 -0.43 18.65
N GLU A 128 -6.53 -0.39 17.49
CA GLU A 128 -6.75 -1.33 16.39
C GLU A 128 -5.80 -2.53 16.37
N GLY A 129 -5.01 -2.74 17.43
CA GLY A 129 -4.15 -3.93 17.59
C GLY A 129 -2.77 -3.83 16.92
N TYR A 130 -2.43 -2.67 16.36
CA TYR A 130 -1.14 -2.38 15.72
C TYR A 130 -0.17 -1.61 16.63
N GLY A 131 -0.39 -1.61 17.95
CA GLY A 131 0.42 -0.85 18.91
C GLY A 131 1.92 -1.16 18.87
N TYR A 132 2.29 -2.36 18.42
CA TYR A 132 3.69 -2.77 18.25
C TYR A 132 4.43 -1.98 17.14
N LEU A 133 3.71 -1.31 16.24
CA LEU A 133 4.28 -0.45 15.18
C LEU A 133 4.47 1.01 15.62
N VAL A 134 4.00 1.40 16.81
CA VAL A 134 4.16 2.77 17.32
C VAL A 134 5.65 3.19 17.43
N PRO A 135 6.57 2.35 17.95
CA PRO A 135 7.99 2.69 17.97
C PRO A 135 8.58 2.90 16.57
N TYR A 136 8.14 2.10 15.59
CA TYR A 136 8.57 2.22 14.20
C TYR A 136 8.17 3.58 13.61
N LEU A 137 6.90 3.98 13.72
CA LEU A 137 6.46 5.28 13.18
C LEU A 137 7.14 6.47 13.88
N LYS A 138 7.41 6.38 15.19
CA LYS A 138 8.15 7.42 15.91
C LYS A 138 9.57 7.59 15.39
N ASP A 139 10.27 6.50 15.10
CA ASP A 139 11.62 6.55 14.51
C ASP A 139 11.59 7.16 13.09
N ARG A 140 10.63 6.74 12.25
CA ARG A 140 10.47 7.30 10.90
C ARG A 140 10.17 8.80 10.93
N LYS A 141 9.27 9.24 11.81
CA LYS A 141 8.93 10.65 12.01
C LYS A 141 10.13 11.50 12.41
N LYS A 142 10.95 10.98 13.33
CA LYS A 142 12.16 11.67 13.78
C LYS A 142 13.14 11.88 12.63
N LYS A 143 13.39 10.84 11.82
CA LYS A 143 14.29 10.92 10.66
C LYS A 143 13.78 11.92 9.60
N ALA A 144 12.48 11.92 9.33
CA ALA A 144 11.87 12.85 8.38
C ALA A 144 12.00 14.32 8.82
N GLY A 145 12.00 14.61 10.13
CA GLY A 145 12.14 15.95 10.67
C GLY A 145 13.59 16.41 10.95
N GLU A 146 14.59 15.55 10.76
CA GLU A 146 16.01 15.90 10.90
C GLU A 146 16.64 16.35 9.56
N GLU A 147 15.90 16.28 8.45
CA GLU A 147 16.33 16.65 7.10
C GLU A 147 15.99 18.12 6.71
N ASP A 148 15.46 18.91 7.66
CA ASP A 148 15.15 20.35 7.52
C ASP A 148 16.25 21.29 8.09
#